data_AF-A0AB38TKZ6-F1
#
_entry.id   AF-A0AB38TKZ6-F1
#
_cell.length_a   1.000
_cell.length_b   1.000
_cell.length_c   1.000
_cell.angle_alpha   90.00
_cell.angle_beta   90.00
_cell.angle_gamma   90.00
#
_symmetry.space_group_name_H-M   'P 1'
#
loop_
_entity.id
_entity.type
_entity.pdbx_description
1 polymer ?
#
loop_
_entity_poly.entity_id
_entity_poly.type
_entity_poly.pdbx_seq_one_letter_code
_entity_poly.pdbx_strand_id
1 'polypeptide(L)'
;MKRAHREKLQLCDALERMAGALPGVDRLECLGAANAIVPLLRNIDQYEETVIFPAYEDAVVSSNANLASTRRLRAEHMEDECFGGEVTEILLAIGHGEAVENPEAIGFMLRGLFENLRRHIVFEREHVLPMIGIVDRD
;
A
#
# COMPACT_ATOMS: atom_id res chain seq x y z
N MET A 1 13.89 -0.74 -3.35
CA MET A 1 12.90 0.15 -2.70
C MET A 1 12.35 1.20 -3.64
N LYS A 2 13.18 2.04 -4.30
CA LYS A 2 12.67 3.06 -5.24
C LYS A 2 11.63 2.58 -6.26
N ARG A 3 11.82 1.39 -6.87
CA ARG A 3 10.82 0.82 -7.80
C ARG A 3 9.55 0.39 -7.07
N ALA A 4 9.67 -0.34 -5.97
CA ALA A 4 8.55 -0.81 -5.16
C ALA A 4 7.71 0.35 -4.61
N HIS A 5 8.33 1.38 -4.02
CA HIS A 5 7.65 2.58 -3.55
C HIS A 5 6.94 3.31 -4.68
N ARG A 6 7.57 3.42 -5.87
CA ARG A 6 6.91 4.00 -7.05
C ARG A 6 5.67 3.21 -7.45
N GLU A 7 5.73 1.89 -7.46
CA GLU A 7 4.60 1.01 -7.78
C GLU A 7 3.46 1.16 -6.75
N LYS A 8 3.75 1.14 -5.44
CA LYS A 8 2.75 1.42 -4.38
C LYS A 8 2.15 2.84 -4.53
N LEU A 9 2.95 3.86 -4.84
CA LEU A 9 2.46 5.23 -5.04
C LEU A 9 1.59 5.37 -6.30
N GLN A 10 1.93 4.70 -7.40
CA GLN A 10 1.10 4.68 -8.60
C GLN A 10 -0.27 4.05 -8.33
N LEU A 11 -0.31 2.99 -7.51
CA LEU A 11 -1.57 2.42 -7.03
C LEU A 11 -2.35 3.44 -6.19
N CYS A 12 -1.69 4.13 -5.24
CA CYS A 12 -2.33 5.16 -4.43
C CYS A 12 -2.96 6.27 -5.28
N ASP A 13 -2.24 6.75 -6.30
CA ASP A 13 -2.73 7.79 -7.19
C ASP A 13 -3.93 7.31 -8.02
N ALA A 14 -3.96 6.04 -8.42
CA ALA A 14 -5.11 5.45 -9.09
C ALA A 14 -6.33 5.40 -8.16
N LEU A 15 -6.17 4.89 -6.94
CA LEU A 15 -7.25 4.83 -5.95
C LEU A 15 -7.79 6.22 -5.60
N GLU A 16 -6.92 7.22 -5.49
CA GLU A 16 -7.33 8.61 -5.24
C GLU A 16 -8.13 9.21 -6.40
N ARG A 17 -7.69 9.00 -7.64
CA ARG A 17 -8.45 9.42 -8.83
C ARG A 17 -9.83 8.75 -8.87
N MET A 18 -9.88 7.45 -8.60
CA MET A 18 -11.13 6.68 -8.58
C MET A 18 -12.08 7.20 -7.50
N ALA A 19 -11.57 7.47 -6.29
CA ALA A 19 -12.36 8.05 -5.21
C ALA A 19 -12.97 9.42 -5.58
N GLY A 20 -12.22 10.24 -6.33
CA GLY A 20 -12.70 11.53 -6.86
C GLY A 20 -13.70 11.42 -8.01
N ALA A 21 -13.78 10.27 -8.67
CA ALA A 21 -14.63 10.05 -9.85
C ALA A 21 -15.98 9.38 -9.52
N LEU A 22 -16.18 8.87 -8.29
CA LEU A 22 -17.44 8.22 -7.89
C LEU A 22 -18.63 9.19 -7.98
N PRO A 23 -19.83 8.71 -8.37
CA PRO A 23 -20.16 7.34 -8.80
C PRO A 23 -19.77 7.00 -10.25
N GLY A 24 -19.24 7.96 -11.02
CA GLY A 24 -18.92 7.83 -12.44
C GLY A 24 -17.52 7.30 -12.75
N VAL A 25 -16.94 6.50 -11.85
CA VAL A 25 -15.61 5.91 -12.03
C VAL A 25 -15.57 4.99 -13.25
N ASP A 26 -14.46 4.99 -13.99
CA ASP A 26 -14.30 4.15 -15.17
C ASP A 26 -14.20 2.66 -14.80
N ARG A 27 -14.99 1.82 -15.47
CA ARG A 27 -15.07 0.39 -15.16
C ARG A 27 -13.79 -0.36 -15.52
N LEU A 28 -13.10 0.04 -16.58
CA LEU A 28 -11.86 -0.60 -16.99
C LEU A 28 -10.73 -0.25 -16.01
N GLU A 29 -10.68 1.01 -15.54
CA GLU A 29 -9.80 1.41 -14.45
C GLU A 29 -10.06 0.62 -13.17
N CYS A 30 -11.33 0.40 -12.80
CA CYS A 30 -11.70 -0.45 -11.66
C CYS A 30 -11.13 -1.86 -11.78
N LEU A 31 -11.33 -2.53 -12.93
CA LEU A 31 -10.80 -3.87 -13.17
C LEU A 31 -9.28 -3.89 -13.12
N GLY A 32 -8.62 -2.88 -13.71
CA GLY A 32 -7.17 -2.76 -13.71
C GLY A 32 -6.60 -2.62 -12.30
N ALA A 33 -7.17 -1.71 -11.50
CA ALA A 33 -6.75 -1.50 -10.12
C ALA A 33 -7.01 -2.75 -9.25
N ALA A 34 -8.20 -3.34 -9.35
CA ALA A 34 -8.57 -4.53 -8.57
C ALA A 34 -7.61 -5.70 -8.79
N ASN A 35 -7.24 -5.97 -10.05
CA ASN A 35 -6.29 -7.04 -10.37
C ASN A 35 -4.85 -6.73 -9.95
N ALA A 36 -4.54 -5.47 -9.61
CA ALA A 36 -3.20 -5.05 -9.22
C ALA A 36 -2.99 -5.00 -7.69
N ILE A 37 -4.02 -4.62 -6.89
CA ILE A 37 -3.87 -4.32 -5.46
C ILE A 37 -3.16 -5.44 -4.69
N VAL A 38 -3.82 -6.58 -4.51
CA VAL A 38 -3.30 -7.65 -3.64
C VAL A 38 -1.98 -8.23 -4.17
N PRO A 39 -1.81 -8.53 -5.47
CA PRO A 39 -0.53 -9.00 -5.98
C PRO A 39 0.62 -8.01 -5.77
N LEU A 40 0.37 -6.70 -5.94
CA LEU A 40 1.39 -5.66 -5.77
C LEU A 40 1.82 -5.56 -4.31
N LEU A 41 0.86 -5.48 -3.38
CA LEU A 41 1.15 -5.39 -1.94
C LEU A 41 1.96 -6.61 -1.50
N ARG A 42 1.45 -7.81 -1.75
CA ARG A 42 2.11 -9.06 -1.33
C ARG A 42 3.54 -9.18 -1.88
N ASN A 43 3.76 -8.85 -3.15
CA ASN A 43 5.09 -8.96 -3.76
C ASN A 43 6.10 -7.99 -3.12
N ILE A 44 5.66 -6.77 -2.81
CA ILE A 44 6.52 -5.75 -2.23
C ILE A 44 6.76 -6.03 -0.75
N ASP A 45 5.72 -6.36 -0.01
CA ASP A 45 5.78 -6.67 1.42
C ASP A 45 6.65 -7.91 1.66
N GLN A 46 6.56 -8.93 0.78
CA GLN A 46 7.47 -10.08 0.82
C GLN A 46 8.94 -9.67 0.62
N TYR A 47 9.21 -8.74 -0.30
CA TYR A 47 10.58 -8.24 -0.50
C TYR A 47 11.06 -7.44 0.71
N GLU A 48 10.20 -6.59 1.28
CA GLU A 48 10.49 -5.83 2.49
C GLU A 48 10.81 -6.78 3.65
N GLU A 49 9.98 -7.79 3.89
CA GLU A 49 10.13 -8.71 5.01
C GLU A 49 11.30 -9.69 4.88
N THR A 50 11.68 -10.05 3.65
CA THR A 50 12.77 -11.03 3.42
C THR A 50 14.12 -10.39 3.16
N VAL A 51 14.17 -9.10 2.79
CA VAL A 51 15.42 -8.42 2.42
C VAL A 51 15.64 -7.15 3.25
N ILE A 52 14.64 -6.27 3.33
CA ILE A 52 14.81 -4.93 3.91
C ILE A 52 14.76 -4.97 5.44
N PHE A 53 13.73 -5.58 6.02
CA PHE A 53 13.58 -5.66 7.46
C PHE A 53 14.71 -6.44 8.12
N PRO A 54 15.21 -7.58 7.58
CA PRO A 54 16.39 -8.23 8.15
C PRO A 54 17.63 -7.32 8.19
N ALA A 55 17.94 -6.61 7.09
CA ALA A 55 19.07 -5.68 7.06
C ALA A 55 18.89 -4.52 8.06
N TYR A 56 17.67 -4.01 8.20
CA TYR A 56 17.33 -2.96 9.15
C TYR A 56 17.43 -3.45 10.60
N GLU A 57 16.95 -4.66 10.89
CA GLU A 57 17.01 -5.27 12.22
C GLU A 57 18.48 -5.47 12.65
N ASP A 58 19.34 -5.95 11.75
CA ASP A 58 20.78 -6.07 11.99
C ASP A 58 21.43 -4.71 12.31
N ALA A 59 21.10 -3.67 11.54
CA ALA A 59 21.58 -2.31 11.78
C ALA A 59 21.08 -1.75 13.12
N VAL A 60 19.82 -1.98 13.47
CA VAL A 60 19.19 -1.52 14.72
C VAL A 60 19.78 -2.21 15.94
N VAL A 61 20.00 -3.52 15.90
CA VAL A 61 20.65 -4.28 16.99
C VAL A 61 22.05 -3.74 17.27
N SER A 62 22.82 -3.43 16.21
CA SER A 62 24.15 -2.83 16.36
C SER A 62 24.13 -1.45 17.04
N SER A 63 22.99 -0.77 17.03
CA SER A 63 22.77 0.56 17.61
C SER A 63 22.04 0.56 18.97
N ASN A 64 21.76 -0.62 19.56
CA ASN A 64 20.94 -0.79 20.78
C ASN A 64 19.52 -0.17 20.68
N ALA A 65 18.97 -0.01 19.48
CA ALA A 65 17.63 0.52 19.27
C ALA A 65 16.56 -0.60 19.26
N ASN A 66 15.29 -0.21 19.41
CA ASN A 66 14.18 -1.15 19.61
C ASN A 66 13.62 -1.70 18.27
N LEU A 67 13.46 -3.02 18.17
CA LEU A 67 12.86 -3.74 17.04
C LEU A 67 11.33 -3.64 16.95
N ALA A 68 10.68 -2.86 17.82
CA ALA A 68 9.23 -2.66 17.81
C ALA A 68 8.72 -2.15 16.46
N SER A 69 9.51 -1.36 15.73
CA SER A 69 9.13 -0.81 14.43
C SER A 69 8.86 -1.90 13.39
N THR A 70 9.71 -2.92 13.25
CA THR A 70 9.50 -3.95 12.22
C THR A 70 8.37 -4.92 12.56
N ARG A 71 8.07 -5.12 13.85
CA ARG A 71 6.86 -5.85 14.26
C ARG A 71 5.60 -5.09 13.88
N ARG A 72 5.59 -3.77 14.09
CA ARG A 72 4.48 -2.89 13.70
C ARG A 72 4.30 -2.89 12.17
N LEU A 73 5.37 -2.73 11.40
CA LEU A 73 5.30 -2.71 9.93
C LEU A 73 4.76 -4.03 9.35
N ARG A 74 5.16 -5.19 9.89
CA ARG A 74 4.60 -6.48 9.48
C ARG A 74 3.12 -6.64 9.82
N ALA A 75 2.68 -6.07 10.95
CA ALA A 75 1.25 -6.02 11.26
C ALA A 75 0.49 -5.12 10.29
N GLU A 76 1.07 -3.96 9.93
CA GLU A 76 0.51 -3.06 8.92
C GLU A 76 0.42 -3.74 7.54
N HIS A 77 1.41 -4.53 7.11
CA HIS A 77 1.31 -5.31 5.87
C HIS A 77 0.11 -6.25 5.87
N MET A 78 -0.09 -7.00 6.96
CA MET A 78 -1.22 -7.92 7.08
C MET A 78 -2.56 -7.17 7.06
N GLU A 79 -2.64 -6.03 7.73
CA GLU A 79 -3.83 -5.16 7.76
C GLU A 79 -4.13 -4.56 6.37
N ASP A 80 -3.10 -4.02 5.70
CA ASP A 80 -3.22 -3.40 4.39
C ASP A 80 -3.52 -4.44 3.29
N GLU A 81 -2.96 -5.66 3.35
CA GLU A 81 -3.31 -6.75 2.42
C GLU A 81 -4.78 -7.17 2.59
N CYS A 82 -5.24 -7.32 3.83
CA CYS A 82 -6.63 -7.67 4.13
C CYS A 82 -7.59 -6.58 3.63
N PHE A 83 -7.32 -5.33 3.97
CA PHE A 83 -8.13 -4.18 3.54
C PHE A 83 -8.07 -3.98 2.02
N GLY A 84 -6.91 -4.22 1.41
CA GLY A 84 -6.75 -4.26 -0.04
C GLY A 84 -7.63 -5.32 -0.71
N GLY A 85 -7.86 -6.46 -0.04
CA GLY A 85 -8.82 -7.47 -0.47
C GLY A 85 -10.25 -6.96 -0.52
N GLU A 86 -10.73 -6.28 0.53
CA GLU A 86 -12.08 -5.69 0.57
C GLU A 86 -12.26 -4.62 -0.54
N VAL A 87 -11.27 -3.76 -0.73
CA VAL A 87 -11.27 -2.77 -1.82
C VAL A 87 -11.29 -3.48 -3.19
N THR A 88 -10.53 -4.55 -3.35
CA THR A 88 -10.49 -5.34 -4.59
C THR A 88 -11.87 -5.87 -4.96
N GLU A 89 -12.61 -6.44 -4.00
CA GLU A 89 -13.96 -6.97 -4.24
C GLU A 89 -14.92 -5.88 -4.73
N ILE A 90 -14.90 -4.71 -4.08
CA ILE A 90 -15.73 -3.56 -4.47
C ILE A 90 -15.39 -3.08 -5.87
N LEU A 91 -14.10 -2.98 -6.20
CA LEU A 91 -13.68 -2.53 -7.53
C LEU A 91 -14.00 -3.56 -8.62
N LEU A 92 -13.92 -4.86 -8.33
CA LEU A 92 -14.38 -5.91 -9.24
C LEU A 92 -15.89 -5.81 -9.51
N ALA A 93 -16.71 -5.63 -8.47
CA ALA A 93 -18.15 -5.46 -8.59
C ALA A 93 -18.51 -4.27 -9.52
N ILE A 94 -17.91 -3.10 -9.25
CA ILE A 94 -18.10 -1.90 -10.09
C ILE A 94 -17.62 -2.14 -11.52
N GLY A 95 -16.44 -2.76 -11.67
CA GLY A 95 -15.85 -3.10 -12.97
C GLY A 95 -16.74 -4.05 -13.80
N HIS A 96 -17.45 -4.96 -13.14
CA HIS A 96 -18.43 -5.86 -13.76
C HIS A 96 -19.82 -5.23 -13.99
N GLY A 97 -20.00 -3.98 -13.57
CA GLY A 97 -21.17 -3.18 -13.90
C GLY A 97 -22.20 -3.05 -12.79
N GLU A 98 -21.87 -3.46 -11.56
CA GLU A 98 -22.70 -3.14 -10.39
C GLU A 98 -22.79 -1.63 -10.19
N ALA A 99 -23.94 -1.18 -9.67
CA ALA A 99 -24.17 0.22 -9.40
C ALA A 99 -23.42 0.66 -8.14
N VAL A 100 -22.86 1.87 -8.18
CA VAL A 100 -22.26 2.51 -7.00
C VAL A 100 -23.38 3.09 -6.13
N GLU A 101 -23.97 2.27 -5.26
CA GLU A 101 -25.11 2.69 -4.42
C GLU A 101 -24.71 3.67 -3.32
N ASN A 102 -23.51 3.51 -2.75
CA ASN A 102 -22.98 4.41 -1.71
C ASN A 102 -21.57 4.93 -2.09
N PRO A 103 -21.51 5.99 -2.91
CA PRO A 103 -20.25 6.61 -3.34
C PRO A 103 -19.39 7.10 -2.17
N GLU A 104 -20.01 7.59 -1.10
CA GLU A 104 -19.29 8.13 0.06
C GLU A 104 -18.55 7.03 0.83
N ALA A 105 -19.21 5.90 1.09
CA ALA A 105 -18.58 4.76 1.77
C ALA A 105 -17.43 4.16 0.95
N ILE A 106 -17.63 4.00 -0.36
CA ILE A 106 -16.58 3.49 -1.26
C ILE A 106 -15.41 4.48 -1.31
N GLY A 107 -15.68 5.78 -1.43
CA GLY A 107 -14.65 6.81 -1.39
C GLY A 107 -13.88 6.84 -0.05
N PHE A 108 -14.55 6.58 1.07
CA PHE A 108 -13.92 6.43 2.38
C PHE A 108 -12.97 5.23 2.42
N MET A 109 -13.39 4.08 1.90
CA MET A 109 -12.55 2.89 1.83
C MET A 109 -11.31 3.09 0.98
N LEU A 110 -11.47 3.63 -0.24
CA LEU A 110 -10.35 3.91 -1.15
C LEU A 110 -9.34 4.85 -0.48
N ARG A 111 -9.83 5.91 0.19
CA ARG A 111 -8.99 6.85 0.95
C ARG A 111 -8.26 6.20 2.11
N GLY A 112 -8.94 5.35 2.88
CA GLY A 112 -8.30 4.61 3.96
C GLY A 112 -7.08 3.83 3.47
N LEU A 113 -7.23 3.10 2.36
CA LEU A 113 -6.17 2.28 1.82
C LEU A 113 -4.99 3.12 1.30
N PHE A 114 -5.23 4.09 0.40
CA PHE A 114 -4.11 4.85 -0.18
C PHE A 114 -3.39 5.73 0.85
N GLU A 115 -4.08 6.22 1.87
CA GLU A 115 -3.43 7.00 2.94
C GLU A 115 -2.56 6.13 3.84
N ASN A 116 -3.00 4.92 4.19
CA ASN A 116 -2.19 3.96 4.94
C ASN A 116 -0.88 3.66 4.19
N LEU A 117 -0.99 3.28 2.92
CA LEU A 117 0.16 2.96 2.08
C LEU A 117 1.13 4.14 1.94
N ARG A 118 0.62 5.37 1.75
CA ARG A 118 1.46 6.58 1.70
C ARG A 118 2.19 6.82 3.01
N ARG A 119 1.51 6.68 4.17
CA ARG A 119 2.14 6.83 5.50
C ARG A 119 3.20 5.77 5.74
N HIS A 120 2.94 4.53 5.30
CA HIS A 120 3.89 3.43 5.38
C HIS A 120 5.19 3.75 4.60
N ILE A 121 5.06 4.17 3.34
CA ILE A 121 6.20 4.55 2.48
C ILE A 121 7.00 5.70 3.09
N VAL A 122 6.32 6.72 3.63
CA VAL A 122 6.99 7.84 4.31
C VAL A 122 7.82 7.32 5.50
N PHE A 123 7.25 6.46 6.34
CA PHE A 123 7.97 5.88 7.47
C PHE A 123 9.21 5.12 7.01
N GLU A 124 9.09 4.28 5.98
CA GLU A 124 10.23 3.54 5.46
C GLU A 124 11.34 4.47 4.93
N ARG A 125 10.97 5.49 4.16
CA ARG A 125 11.90 6.49 3.60
C ARG A 125 12.63 7.29 4.68
N GLU A 126 11.93 7.66 5.74
CA GLU A 126 12.47 8.53 6.79
C GLU A 126 13.24 7.76 7.86
N HIS A 127 12.88 6.50 8.11
CA HIS A 127 13.40 5.75 9.27
C HIS A 127 14.06 4.42 8.93
N VAL A 128 13.56 3.68 7.94
CA VAL A 128 14.07 2.32 7.64
C VAL A 128 15.25 2.39 6.70
N LEU A 129 15.08 2.98 5.52
CA LEU A 129 16.07 2.99 4.44
C LEU A 129 17.37 3.74 4.80
N PRO A 130 17.34 4.89 5.51
CA PRO A 130 18.56 5.59 5.90
C PRO A 130 19.46 4.76 6.82
N MET A 131 18.87 3.94 7.70
CA MET A 131 19.61 3.11 8.66
C MET A 131 20.42 2.00 7.99
N ILE A 132 20.04 1.61 6.78
CA ILE A 132 20.73 0.60 5.96
C ILE A 132 21.46 1.21 4.77
N GLY A 133 21.65 2.53 4.76
CA GLY A 133 22.40 3.25 3.72
C GLY A 133 21.72 3.29 2.35
N ILE A 134 20.41 3.04 2.27
CA ILE A 134 19.62 3.13 1.03
C ILE A 134 19.04 4.54 0.92
N VAL A 135 19.24 5.17 -0.25
CA VAL A 135 18.64 6.46 -0.57
C VAL A 135 17.46 6.24 -1.53
N ASP A 136 16.26 6.54 -1.04
CA ASP A 136 15.02 6.54 -1.83
C ASP A 136 14.54 7.99 -2.00
N ARG A 137 15.20 8.71 -2.90
CA ARG A 137 14.77 10.04 -3.34
C ARG A 137 13.97 9.90 -4.63
N ASP A 138 12.90 10.68 -4.75
CA ASP A 138 11.97 10.67 -5.88
C ASP A 138 12.68 10.79 -7.25
#